data_AF-A0A453SEF6-F1
#
_entry.id   AF-A0A453SEF6-F1
#
_cell.length_a   1.000
_cell.length_b   1.000
_cell.length_c   1.000
_cell.angle_alpha   90.00
_cell.angle_beta   90.00
_cell.angle_gamma   90.00
#
_symmetry.space_group_name_H-M   'P 1'
#
loop_
_entity.id
_entity.type
_entity.pdbx_description
1 polymer ?
#
loop_
_entity_poly.entity_id
_entity_poly.type
_entity_poly.pdbx_seq_one_letter_code
_entity_poly.pdbx_strand_id
1 'polypeptide(L)'
;MERVWDSGRRMSRSISRGMGAENWGVDEAFLHGGGGSRASADDDEEALRWAAIERLPTYSRMRTAIFSAEAPAQGKQQQQYKEVDVRRLDVSDRHEFIERVFRVADEDNQRFLQKLRDRIDRVGIKLPTVEVRFERLTVQAQCQVGSRALPTLLNTTRNIVEGALGLLGMRLGRQATLTILKDISGTVRPSRMTLLLGPPSSGKTTLLLALAGKLDPSLRCNGEVAYNGYPLDKFVPQKTAAYISQTDVHVGVMTVKETLEFSARCQGVGTKYDLLTELARREKEADIRPE
;
A
#
# COMPACT_ATOMS: atom_id res chain seq x y z
N MET A 1 -41.78 24.26 29.47
CA MET A 1 -41.31 25.27 28.49
C MET A 1 -40.36 24.57 27.54
N GLU A 2 -40.92 23.78 26.63
CA GLU A 2 -40.21 23.21 25.49
C GLU A 2 -40.19 24.26 24.38
N ARG A 3 -39.04 24.48 23.74
CA ARG A 3 -38.97 25.16 22.45
C ARG A 3 -38.42 24.19 21.41
N VAL A 4 -39.38 23.65 20.69
CA VAL A 4 -39.31 23.07 19.35
C VAL A 4 -38.59 24.05 18.42
N TRP A 5 -37.59 23.57 17.69
CA TRP A 5 -37.09 24.24 16.49
C TRP A 5 -37.55 23.42 15.28
N ASP A 6 -38.48 24.02 14.55
CA ASP A 6 -39.07 23.49 13.34
C ASP A 6 -38.24 23.88 12.11
N SER A 7 -38.35 22.99 11.13
CA SER A 7 -37.90 22.94 9.75
C SER A 7 -37.48 24.24 9.03
N GLY A 8 -36.25 24.20 8.52
CA GLY A 8 -35.83 24.98 7.35
C GLY A 8 -35.51 24.03 6.18
N ARG A 9 -36.50 23.70 5.35
CA ARG A 9 -36.29 23.00 4.07
C ARG A 9 -35.54 23.92 3.12
N ARG A 10 -34.23 23.68 2.92
CA ARG A 10 -33.52 24.18 1.74
C ARG A 10 -33.93 23.34 0.54
N MET A 11 -34.66 23.96 -0.38
CA MET A 11 -34.84 23.44 -1.74
C MET A 11 -33.48 23.43 -2.44
N SER A 12 -32.85 22.26 -2.50
CA SER A 12 -31.77 21.99 -3.44
C SER A 12 -32.39 21.78 -4.81
N ARG A 13 -32.38 22.81 -5.66
CA ARG A 13 -32.68 22.68 -7.09
C ARG A 13 -31.49 21.96 -7.74
N SER A 14 -31.54 20.64 -7.82
CA SER A 14 -30.64 19.88 -8.72
C SER A 14 -31.20 20.03 -10.14
N ILE A 15 -30.46 20.76 -10.97
CA ILE A 15 -30.70 20.86 -12.40
C ILE A 15 -30.49 19.47 -13.00
N SER A 16 -31.59 18.82 -13.35
CA SER A 16 -31.61 17.66 -14.22
C SER A 16 -31.18 18.10 -15.62
N ARG A 17 -29.89 17.94 -15.94
CA ARG A 17 -29.43 17.80 -17.31
C ARG A 17 -29.17 16.33 -17.55
N GLY A 18 -30.19 15.68 -18.10
CA GLY A 18 -30.00 14.42 -18.80
C GLY A 18 -29.19 14.69 -20.06
N MET A 19 -28.08 14.00 -20.20
CA MET A 19 -27.48 13.55 -21.45
C MET A 19 -26.75 12.27 -21.06
N GLY A 20 -27.18 11.15 -21.66
CA GLY A 20 -26.58 9.85 -21.43
C GLY A 20 -25.09 9.90 -21.74
N ALA A 21 -24.29 9.85 -20.70
CA ALA A 21 -22.90 9.42 -20.77
C ALA A 21 -22.93 8.05 -20.11
N GLU A 22 -23.00 7.02 -20.94
CA GLU A 22 -22.84 5.63 -20.54
C GLU A 22 -21.61 5.51 -19.63
N ASN A 23 -21.80 4.85 -18.50
CA ASN A 23 -20.81 4.72 -17.44
C ASN A 23 -19.83 3.59 -17.79
N TRP A 24 -18.97 3.82 -18.79
CA TRP A 24 -17.96 2.89 -19.29
C TRP A 24 -16.72 2.89 -18.38
N GLY A 25 -16.73 2.12 -17.29
CA GLY A 25 -15.61 2.04 -16.34
C GLY A 25 -15.50 0.68 -15.67
N VAL A 26 -14.30 0.09 -15.72
CA VAL A 26 -13.77 -1.18 -15.14
C VAL A 26 -14.56 -2.48 -15.37
N ASP A 27 -15.89 -2.41 -15.44
CA ASP A 27 -16.75 -3.57 -15.67
C ASP A 27 -16.46 -4.19 -17.01
N GLU A 28 -16.50 -3.42 -18.07
CA GLU A 28 -16.35 -3.96 -19.42
C GLU A 28 -14.91 -4.38 -19.76
N ALA A 29 -13.93 -3.82 -19.06
CA ALA A 29 -12.52 -4.22 -19.21
C ALA A 29 -12.23 -5.59 -18.57
N PHE A 30 -13.09 -6.07 -17.65
CA PHE A 30 -12.87 -7.31 -16.92
C PHE A 30 -14.02 -8.34 -16.98
N LEU A 31 -15.29 -7.97 -17.26
CA LEU A 31 -16.38 -8.89 -17.66
C LEU A 31 -17.58 -8.26 -18.41
N HIS A 32 -18.08 -9.09 -19.34
CA HIS A 32 -19.35 -9.14 -20.10
C HIS A 32 -20.48 -8.13 -19.85
N GLY A 33 -21.04 -7.67 -20.97
CA GLY A 33 -22.32 -6.99 -21.07
C GLY A 33 -23.50 -7.89 -20.68
N GLY A 34 -24.15 -7.54 -19.58
CA GLY A 34 -25.49 -8.02 -19.27
C GLY A 34 -26.55 -7.13 -19.91
N GLY A 35 -27.12 -7.55 -21.04
CA GLY A 35 -28.40 -7.03 -21.52
C GLY A 35 -28.61 -7.01 -23.04
N GLY A 36 -29.26 -8.03 -23.59
CA GLY A 36 -30.02 -7.91 -24.84
C GLY A 36 -29.78 -8.99 -25.90
N SER A 37 -30.37 -10.16 -25.71
CA SER A 37 -30.88 -11.06 -26.77
C SER A 37 -30.12 -11.10 -28.12
N ARG A 38 -28.86 -11.53 -28.11
CA ARG A 38 -28.09 -12.03 -29.28
C ARG A 38 -27.13 -13.17 -28.85
N ALA A 39 -27.57 -14.03 -27.95
CA ALA A 39 -26.72 -15.07 -27.34
C ALA A 39 -26.67 -16.35 -28.21
N SER A 40 -25.52 -16.63 -28.81
CA SER A 40 -25.02 -17.99 -29.08
C SER A 40 -23.63 -17.95 -29.71
N ALA A 41 -23.38 -17.04 -30.66
CA ALA A 41 -22.10 -17.03 -31.39
C ALA A 41 -20.99 -16.29 -30.64
N ASP A 42 -21.32 -15.19 -29.95
CA ASP A 42 -20.33 -14.39 -29.21
C ASP A 42 -19.86 -15.13 -27.94
N ASP A 43 -20.79 -15.74 -27.19
CA ASP A 43 -20.48 -16.62 -26.04
C ASP A 43 -19.56 -17.80 -26.43
N ASP A 44 -19.78 -18.39 -27.62
CA ASP A 44 -18.94 -19.49 -28.14
C ASP A 44 -17.53 -19.01 -28.52
N GLU A 45 -17.42 -17.84 -29.16
CA GLU A 45 -16.12 -17.22 -29.46
C GLU A 45 -15.37 -16.84 -28.17
N GLU A 46 -16.07 -16.31 -27.18
CA GLU A 46 -15.52 -15.98 -25.87
C GLU A 46 -15.05 -17.22 -25.11
N ALA A 47 -15.84 -18.30 -25.13
CA ALA A 47 -15.44 -19.58 -24.56
C ALA A 47 -14.17 -20.14 -25.22
N LEU A 48 -14.04 -19.99 -26.54
CA LEU A 48 -12.83 -20.38 -27.28
C LEU A 48 -11.61 -19.53 -26.88
N ARG A 49 -11.78 -18.22 -26.67
CA ARG A 49 -10.72 -17.30 -26.22
C ARG A 49 -10.27 -17.63 -24.80
N TRP A 50 -11.21 -17.87 -23.88
CA TRP A 50 -10.89 -18.31 -22.53
C TRP A 50 -10.19 -19.68 -22.51
N ALA A 51 -10.64 -20.62 -23.35
CA ALA A 51 -9.98 -21.90 -23.51
C ALA A 51 -8.54 -21.76 -24.05
N ALA A 52 -8.27 -20.77 -24.92
CA ALA A 52 -6.91 -20.47 -25.37
C ALA A 52 -6.02 -19.96 -24.23
N ILE A 53 -6.55 -19.06 -23.38
CA ILE A 53 -5.85 -18.54 -22.21
C ILE A 53 -5.60 -19.61 -21.15
N GLU A 54 -6.56 -20.52 -20.93
CA GLU A 54 -6.44 -21.62 -19.95
C GLU A 54 -5.44 -22.70 -20.36
N ARG A 55 -5.18 -22.83 -21.66
CA ARG A 55 -4.12 -23.68 -22.22
C ARG A 55 -2.73 -23.09 -22.01
N LEU A 56 -2.61 -21.80 -21.73
CA LEU A 56 -1.32 -21.19 -21.45
C LEU A 56 -0.75 -21.69 -20.10
N PRO A 57 0.58 -21.81 -19.98
CA PRO A 57 1.22 -22.01 -18.69
C PRO A 57 0.84 -20.90 -17.71
N THR A 58 0.75 -21.20 -16.41
CA THR A 58 0.31 -20.25 -15.36
C THR A 58 1.02 -18.91 -15.45
N TYR A 59 2.33 -18.93 -15.74
CA TYR A 59 3.16 -17.74 -15.88
C TYR A 59 2.77 -16.85 -17.07
N SER A 60 2.46 -17.44 -18.23
CA SER A 60 2.03 -16.70 -19.42
C SER A 60 0.60 -16.21 -19.25
N ARG A 61 -0.28 -17.04 -18.69
CA ARG A 61 -1.68 -16.71 -18.43
C ARG A 61 -1.84 -15.46 -17.56
N MET A 62 -1.01 -15.30 -16.53
CA MET A 62 -1.02 -14.13 -15.64
C MET A 62 -0.65 -12.80 -16.32
N ARG A 63 -0.17 -12.85 -17.56
CA ARG A 63 0.43 -11.70 -18.26
C ARG A 63 -0.22 -11.41 -19.60
N THR A 64 -1.05 -12.33 -20.08
CA THR A 64 -1.86 -12.13 -21.26
C THR A 64 -3.19 -11.51 -20.85
N ALA A 65 -3.54 -10.39 -21.45
CA ALA A 65 -4.87 -9.80 -21.35
C ALA A 65 -5.53 -9.80 -22.74
N ILE A 66 -6.86 -9.81 -22.77
CA ILE A 66 -7.62 -9.67 -24.01
C ILE A 66 -7.95 -8.19 -24.19
N PHE A 67 -7.55 -7.62 -25.31
CA PHE A 67 -7.80 -6.22 -25.68
C PHE A 67 -8.80 -6.17 -26.84
N SER A 68 -9.95 -5.53 -26.67
CA SER A 68 -10.78 -5.15 -27.81
C SER A 68 -10.18 -3.93 -28.48
N ALA A 69 -9.60 -4.09 -29.68
CA ALA A 69 -9.22 -3.00 -30.55
C ALA A 69 -10.38 -2.65 -31.49
N GLU A 70 -10.73 -1.37 -31.58
CA GLU A 70 -11.65 -0.88 -32.58
C GLU A 70 -10.91 -0.76 -33.93
N ALA A 71 -11.13 -1.71 -34.84
CA ALA A 71 -10.61 -1.59 -36.19
C ALA A 71 -11.48 -0.59 -36.99
N PRO A 72 -10.91 0.39 -37.70
CA PRO A 72 -11.66 1.27 -38.57
C PRO A 72 -12.02 0.50 -39.86
N ALA A 73 -13.05 -0.34 -39.78
CA ALA A 73 -13.62 -1.01 -40.95
C ALA A 73 -15.00 -0.41 -41.25
N GLN A 74 -15.15 0.03 -42.50
CA GLN A 74 -16.35 0.65 -43.06
C GLN A 74 -17.64 -0.08 -42.64
N GLY A 75 -18.45 0.58 -41.82
CA GLY A 75 -19.88 0.30 -41.68
C GLY A 75 -20.31 -0.86 -40.78
N LYS A 76 -19.40 -1.59 -40.13
CA LYS A 76 -19.73 -2.51 -39.04
C LYS A 76 -18.66 -2.41 -37.96
N GLN A 77 -19.03 -1.86 -36.79
CA GLN A 77 -18.21 -1.90 -35.59
C GLN A 77 -18.00 -3.38 -35.20
N GLN A 78 -16.92 -3.98 -35.69
CA GLN A 78 -16.52 -5.32 -35.30
C GLN A 78 -15.40 -5.14 -34.29
N GLN A 79 -15.73 -5.25 -33.00
CA GLN A 79 -14.76 -5.23 -31.91
C GLN A 79 -13.81 -6.42 -32.12
N GLN A 80 -12.55 -6.13 -32.47
CA GLN A 80 -11.55 -7.16 -32.70
C GLN A 80 -10.76 -7.37 -31.42
N TYR A 81 -11.00 -8.50 -30.77
CA TYR A 81 -10.29 -8.88 -29.55
C TYR A 81 -8.91 -9.46 -29.90
N LYS A 82 -7.86 -8.92 -29.29
CA LYS A 82 -6.45 -9.29 -29.48
C LYS A 82 -5.87 -9.75 -28.15
N GLU A 83 -5.26 -10.92 -28.13
CA GLU A 83 -4.45 -11.36 -27.00
C GLU A 83 -3.14 -10.57 -26.97
N VAL A 84 -2.84 -9.89 -25.85
CA VAL A 84 -1.63 -9.08 -25.71
C VAL A 84 -0.90 -9.38 -24.40
N ASP A 85 0.43 -9.59 -24.47
CA ASP A 85 1.30 -9.57 -23.28
C ASP A 85 1.40 -8.13 -22.78
N VAL A 86 0.86 -7.88 -21.58
CA VAL A 86 0.76 -6.55 -20.96
C VAL A 86 2.12 -5.85 -20.86
N ARG A 87 3.24 -6.58 -20.77
CA ARG A 87 4.58 -5.97 -20.70
C ARG A 87 5.09 -5.47 -22.04
N ARG A 88 4.54 -5.99 -23.14
CA ARG A 88 4.94 -5.69 -24.52
C ARG A 88 3.97 -4.72 -25.20
N LEU A 89 3.03 -4.15 -24.43
CA LEU A 89 2.16 -3.07 -24.89
C LEU A 89 3.00 -1.87 -25.33
N ASP A 90 2.73 -1.42 -26.55
CA ASP A 90 3.23 -0.15 -27.05
C ASP A 90 2.70 1.01 -26.18
N VAL A 91 3.32 2.17 -26.30
CA VAL A 91 2.94 3.36 -25.52
C VAL A 91 1.48 3.74 -25.78
N SER A 92 1.01 3.64 -27.02
CA SER A 92 -0.37 3.93 -27.42
C SER A 92 -1.36 2.95 -26.77
N ASP A 93 -1.15 1.64 -26.98
CA ASP A 93 -1.99 0.58 -26.42
C ASP A 93 -2.05 0.62 -24.88
N ARG A 94 -0.94 0.99 -24.24
CA ARG A 94 -0.87 1.14 -22.78
C ARG A 94 -1.67 2.34 -22.29
N HIS A 95 -1.65 3.44 -23.02
CA HIS A 95 -2.41 4.63 -22.67
C HIS A 95 -3.91 4.36 -22.78
N GLU A 96 -4.32 3.70 -23.89
CA GLU A 96 -5.69 3.24 -24.10
C GLU A 96 -6.15 2.28 -23.00
N PHE A 97 -5.30 1.32 -22.60
CA PHE A 97 -5.59 0.42 -21.49
C PHE A 97 -5.85 1.17 -20.18
N ILE A 98 -4.98 2.12 -19.84
CA ILE A 98 -5.08 2.86 -18.58
C ILE A 98 -6.34 3.74 -18.58
N GLU A 99 -6.61 4.46 -19.67
CA GLU A 99 -7.81 5.28 -19.81
C GLU A 99 -9.09 4.45 -19.76
N ARG A 100 -9.07 3.23 -20.28
CA ARG A 100 -10.23 2.32 -20.25
C ARG A 100 -10.47 1.69 -18.88
N VAL A 101 -9.39 1.35 -18.17
CA VAL A 101 -9.48 0.65 -16.88
C VAL A 101 -9.62 1.63 -15.70
N PHE A 102 -8.99 2.80 -15.77
CA PHE A 102 -8.89 3.77 -14.68
C PHE A 102 -9.29 5.19 -15.13
N ARG A 103 -10.46 5.31 -15.78
CA ARG A 103 -10.98 6.59 -16.27
C ARG A 103 -11.30 7.55 -15.13
N VAL A 104 -11.78 7.02 -14.00
CA VAL A 104 -12.01 7.74 -12.74
C VAL A 104 -11.20 7.06 -11.66
N ALA A 105 -9.96 7.52 -11.48
CA ALA A 105 -8.96 6.85 -10.64
C ALA A 105 -9.48 6.44 -9.25
N ASP A 106 -10.26 7.27 -8.54
CA ASP A 106 -10.69 6.95 -7.18
C ASP A 106 -11.78 5.86 -7.12
N GLU A 107 -12.83 5.99 -7.94
CA GLU A 107 -13.94 5.03 -7.99
C GLU A 107 -13.50 3.69 -8.60
N ASP A 108 -12.71 3.75 -9.67
CA ASP A 108 -12.25 2.58 -10.40
C ASP A 108 -11.22 1.77 -9.60
N ASN A 109 -10.34 2.44 -8.84
CA ASN A 109 -9.38 1.76 -7.96
C ASN A 109 -10.08 0.99 -6.84
N GLN A 110 -11.06 1.60 -6.17
CA GLN A 110 -11.80 0.93 -5.11
C GLN A 110 -12.48 -0.33 -5.67
N ARG A 111 -13.16 -0.20 -6.81
CA ARG A 111 -13.85 -1.30 -7.47
C ARG A 111 -12.91 -2.42 -7.87
N PHE A 112 -11.78 -2.08 -8.49
CA PHE A 112 -10.74 -3.04 -8.86
C PHE A 112 -10.22 -3.81 -7.64
N LEU A 113 -9.90 -3.11 -6.54
CA LEU A 113 -9.40 -3.74 -5.32
C LEU A 113 -10.46 -4.62 -4.64
N GLN A 114 -11.74 -4.24 -4.71
CA GLN A 114 -12.85 -5.06 -4.23
C GLN A 114 -12.98 -6.35 -5.05
N LYS A 115 -13.02 -6.27 -6.39
CA LYS A 115 -13.06 -7.46 -7.26
C LYS A 115 -11.88 -8.40 -6.99
N LEU A 116 -10.66 -7.86 -6.88
CA LEU A 116 -9.48 -8.66 -6.56
C LEU A 116 -9.60 -9.36 -5.20
N ARG A 117 -10.14 -8.67 -4.19
CA ARG A 117 -10.38 -9.26 -2.87
C ARG A 117 -11.42 -10.37 -2.94
N ASP A 118 -12.53 -10.15 -3.63
CA ASP A 118 -13.59 -11.15 -3.78
C ASP A 118 -13.05 -12.42 -4.47
N ARG A 119 -12.19 -12.26 -5.48
CA ARG A 119 -11.50 -13.39 -6.12
C ARG A 119 -10.64 -14.19 -5.15
N ILE A 120 -9.83 -13.51 -4.33
CA ILE A 120 -8.98 -14.13 -3.30
C ILE A 120 -9.83 -14.87 -2.27
N ASP A 121 -10.94 -14.27 -1.84
CA ASP A 121 -11.85 -14.84 -0.84
C ASP A 121 -12.62 -16.06 -1.41
N ARG A 122 -13.05 -16.02 -2.69
CA ARG A 122 -13.72 -17.14 -3.38
C ARG A 122 -12.89 -18.42 -3.42
N VAL A 123 -11.57 -18.30 -3.59
CA VAL A 123 -10.65 -19.46 -3.58
C VAL A 123 -10.10 -19.81 -2.19
N GLY A 124 -10.60 -19.14 -1.14
CA GLY A 124 -10.24 -19.40 0.24
C GLY A 124 -8.77 -19.12 0.57
N ILE A 125 -8.11 -18.20 -0.15
CA ILE A 125 -6.74 -17.79 0.19
C ILE A 125 -6.79 -16.86 1.40
N LYS A 126 -6.20 -17.30 2.51
CA LYS A 126 -6.06 -16.45 3.71
C LYS A 126 -4.88 -15.52 3.55
N LEU A 127 -5.15 -14.23 3.39
CA LEU A 127 -4.09 -13.22 3.37
C LEU A 127 -3.39 -13.12 4.73
N PRO A 128 -2.05 -13.04 4.75
CA PRO A 128 -1.30 -12.92 5.99
C PRO A 128 -1.66 -11.60 6.69
N THR A 129 -2.02 -11.70 7.97
CA THR A 129 -2.32 -10.55 8.82
C THR A 129 -1.19 -10.30 9.81
N VAL A 130 -1.11 -9.06 10.29
CA VAL A 130 -0.04 -8.62 11.18
C VAL A 130 -0.66 -7.90 12.35
N GLU A 131 -0.50 -8.48 13.53
CA GLU A 131 -0.77 -7.84 14.80
C GLU A 131 0.55 -7.41 15.43
N VAL A 132 0.61 -6.17 15.91
CA VAL A 132 1.77 -5.64 16.63
C VAL A 132 1.37 -5.38 18.08
N ARG A 133 1.97 -6.10 19.01
CA ARG A 133 1.77 -5.94 20.45
C ARG A 133 3.01 -5.34 21.08
N PHE A 134 2.82 -4.43 22.02
CA PHE A 134 3.91 -3.84 22.80
C PHE A 134 3.55 -3.84 24.28
N GLU A 135 4.51 -4.20 25.12
CA GLU A 135 4.32 -4.35 26.56
C GLU A 135 5.41 -3.65 27.34
N ARG A 136 4.99 -2.84 28.31
CA ARG A 136 5.86 -2.09 29.23
C ARG A 136 6.99 -1.35 28.52
N LEU A 137 6.69 -0.84 27.32
CA LEU A 137 7.66 -0.21 26.45
C LEU A 137 8.11 1.12 27.07
N THR A 138 9.40 1.23 27.31
CA THR A 138 10.03 2.42 27.89
C THR A 138 11.22 2.81 27.02
N VAL A 139 11.23 4.05 26.54
CA VAL A 139 12.31 4.58 25.69
C VAL A 139 12.93 5.78 26.35
N GLN A 140 14.25 5.74 26.51
CA GLN A 140 15.04 6.75 27.20
C GLN A 140 16.20 7.25 26.34
N ALA A 141 16.42 8.56 26.35
CA ALA A 141 17.58 9.20 25.74
C ALA A 141 18.59 9.59 26.83
N GLN A 142 19.87 9.36 26.58
CA GLN A 142 20.93 9.92 27.40
C GLN A 142 21.35 11.28 26.82
N CYS A 143 21.11 12.34 27.58
CA CYS A 143 21.42 13.71 27.17
C CYS A 143 22.53 14.28 28.08
N GLN A 144 23.47 15.01 27.50
CA GLN A 144 24.40 15.82 28.31
C GLN A 144 23.68 17.10 28.77
N VAL A 145 23.78 17.42 30.06
CA VAL A 145 23.09 18.58 30.65
C VAL A 145 23.93 19.85 30.53
N GLY A 146 23.29 20.99 30.30
CA GLY A 146 23.91 22.33 30.31
C GLY A 146 24.13 22.91 28.90
N SER A 147 25.14 23.77 28.73
CA SER A 147 25.51 24.39 27.44
C SER A 147 25.93 23.40 26.33
N ARG A 148 25.87 22.09 26.61
CA ARG A 148 26.20 20.95 25.74
C ARG A 148 24.99 20.26 25.11
N ALA A 149 23.77 20.73 25.37
CA ALA A 149 22.53 20.11 24.84
C ALA A 149 22.38 20.26 23.31
N LEU A 150 23.08 21.22 22.70
CA LEU A 150 23.14 21.40 21.24
C LEU A 150 24.55 21.08 20.74
N PRO A 151 24.70 20.19 19.73
CA PRO A 151 25.99 19.91 19.11
C PRO A 151 26.39 21.10 18.23
N THR A 152 26.99 22.12 18.85
CA THR A 152 27.74 23.15 18.13
C THR A 152 29.15 22.63 17.87
N LEU A 153 29.80 23.09 16.79
CA LEU A 153 31.16 22.67 16.41
C LEU A 153 32.15 22.81 17.59
N LEU A 154 32.00 23.86 18.41
CA LEU A 154 32.81 24.11 19.60
C LEU A 154 32.53 23.12 20.74
N ASN A 155 31.29 22.64 20.88
CA ASN A 155 30.94 21.64 21.88
C ASN A 155 31.46 20.25 21.49
N THR A 156 31.48 19.92 20.19
CA THR A 156 32.01 18.65 19.69
C THR A 156 33.53 18.55 19.84
N THR A 157 34.27 19.62 19.54
CA THR A 157 35.74 19.65 19.76
C THR A 157 36.07 19.56 21.24
N ARG A 158 35.31 20.24 22.11
CA ARG A 158 35.46 20.15 23.57
C ARG A 158 35.17 18.73 24.09
N ASN A 159 34.17 18.03 23.53
CA ASN A 159 33.88 16.64 23.87
C ASN A 159 35.00 15.67 23.44
N ILE A 160 35.66 15.89 22.30
CA ILE A 160 36.81 15.09 21.85
C ILE A 160 38.00 15.29 22.80
N VAL A 161 38.31 16.54 23.15
CA VAL A 161 39.38 16.88 24.10
C VAL A 161 39.10 16.29 25.49
N GLU A 162 37.85 16.33 25.94
CA GLU A 162 37.42 15.75 27.21
C GLU A 162 37.41 14.21 27.18
N GLY A 163 37.15 13.58 26.02
CA GLY A 163 37.34 12.14 25.83
C GLY A 163 38.81 11.72 25.95
N ALA A 164 39.72 12.54 25.41
CA ALA A 164 41.17 12.34 25.58
C ALA A 164 41.62 12.58 27.03
N LEU A 165 41.06 13.57 27.74
CA LEU A 165 41.29 13.78 29.18
C LEU A 165 40.60 12.72 30.06
N GLY A 166 39.54 12.09 29.56
CA GLY A 166 38.85 10.98 30.21
C GLY A 166 39.69 9.70 30.25
N LEU A 167 40.58 9.50 29.27
CA LEU A 167 41.62 8.45 29.32
C LEU A 167 42.66 8.70 30.43
N LEU A 168 42.79 9.95 30.88
CA LEU A 168 43.63 10.37 32.01
C LEU A 168 42.87 10.44 33.35
N GLY A 169 41.64 9.91 33.41
CA GLY A 169 40.89 9.71 34.66
C GLY A 169 39.96 10.87 35.08
N MET A 170 39.82 11.94 34.27
CA MET A 170 38.93 13.06 34.58
C MET A 170 37.64 12.99 33.75
N ARG A 171 36.51 12.61 34.37
CA ARG A 171 35.18 12.64 33.75
C ARG A 171 34.39 13.86 34.27
N LEU A 172 34.25 14.90 33.45
CA LEU A 172 33.69 16.20 33.88
C LEU A 172 32.23 16.45 33.40
N GLY A 173 31.64 15.54 32.63
CA GLY A 173 30.29 15.71 32.07
C GLY A 173 29.18 15.11 32.93
N ARG A 174 28.15 15.91 33.28
CA ARG A 174 26.88 15.41 33.84
C ARG A 174 25.95 14.92 32.72
N GLN A 175 25.61 13.63 32.75
CA GLN A 175 24.58 13.03 31.90
C GLN A 175 23.25 13.00 32.65
N ALA A 176 22.16 13.37 31.98
CA ALA A 176 20.79 13.14 32.44
C ALA A 176 20.09 12.15 31.52
N THR A 177 19.16 11.39 32.08
CA THR A 177 18.31 10.46 31.34
C THR A 177 16.95 11.09 31.12
N LEU A 178 16.61 11.39 29.87
CA LEU A 178 15.29 11.86 29.47
C LEU A 178 14.43 10.65 29.10
N THR A 179 13.31 10.46 29.79
CA THR A 179 12.35 9.40 29.41
C THR A 179 11.37 9.94 28.38
N ILE A 180 11.37 9.36 27.19
CA ILE A 180 10.50 9.75 26.07
C ILE A 180 9.18 8.98 26.13
N LEU A 181 9.26 7.65 26.28
CA LEU A 181 8.11 6.77 26.48
C LEU A 181 8.26 6.09 27.84
N LYS A 182 7.18 6.02 28.63
CA LYS A 182 7.20 5.50 29.99
C LYS A 182 6.14 4.41 30.14
N ASP A 183 6.58 3.17 30.21
CA ASP A 183 5.77 1.99 30.56
C ASP A 183 4.44 1.88 29.78
N ILE A 184 4.50 2.05 28.45
CA ILE A 184 3.31 1.99 27.62
C ILE A 184 3.07 0.56 27.12
N SER A 185 1.80 0.15 27.08
CA SER A 185 1.38 -1.15 26.56
C SER A 185 0.17 -1.00 25.64
N GLY A 186 0.07 -1.87 24.64
CA GLY A 186 -1.04 -1.81 23.69
C GLY A 186 -0.90 -2.79 22.53
N THR A 187 -1.86 -2.73 21.62
CA THR A 187 -1.91 -3.62 20.45
C THR A 187 -2.48 -2.90 19.25
N VAL A 188 -1.78 -2.98 18.12
CA VAL A 188 -2.25 -2.56 16.80
C VAL A 188 -2.80 -3.79 16.11
N ARG A 189 -4.13 -3.83 15.95
CA ARG A 189 -4.84 -4.96 15.35
C ARG A 189 -4.78 -4.90 13.82
N PRO A 190 -4.72 -6.05 13.14
CA PRO A 190 -4.82 -6.10 11.68
C PRO A 190 -6.17 -5.56 11.20
N SER A 191 -6.20 -5.13 9.93
CA SER A 191 -7.42 -4.68 9.23
C SER A 191 -8.13 -3.50 9.90
N ARG A 192 -7.42 -2.68 10.68
CA ARG A 192 -7.95 -1.47 11.31
C ARG A 192 -6.98 -0.31 11.15
N MET A 193 -7.52 0.88 10.89
CA MET A 193 -6.77 2.11 10.98
C MET A 193 -6.68 2.54 12.45
N THR A 194 -5.46 2.71 12.97
CA THR A 194 -5.22 3.19 14.33
C THR A 194 -4.69 4.62 14.27
N LEU A 195 -5.42 5.57 14.83
CA LEU A 195 -5.04 6.98 14.88
C LEU A 195 -4.33 7.31 16.20
N LEU A 196 -3.06 7.71 16.13
CA LEU A 196 -2.26 8.13 17.29
C LEU A 196 -2.27 9.66 17.42
N LEU A 197 -2.98 10.17 18.44
CA LEU A 197 -3.06 11.61 18.74
C LEU A 197 -2.25 11.97 19.99
N GLY A 198 -1.66 13.16 19.98
CA GLY A 198 -0.95 13.69 21.13
C GLY A 198 -0.31 15.05 20.81
N PRO A 199 -0.06 15.89 21.83
CA PRO A 199 0.58 17.19 21.64
C PRO A 199 2.01 17.06 21.07
N PRO A 200 2.61 18.14 20.58
CA PRO A 200 4.04 18.16 20.23
C PRO A 200 4.90 17.58 21.37
N SER A 201 5.97 16.87 21.01
CA SER A 201 6.89 16.21 21.97
C SER A 201 6.28 15.09 22.84
N SER A 202 5.08 14.59 22.53
CA SER A 202 4.47 13.46 23.26
C SER A 202 5.06 12.07 22.93
N GLY A 203 6.15 11.99 22.16
CA GLY A 203 6.80 10.72 21.81
C GLY A 203 6.14 9.92 20.67
N LYS A 204 5.20 10.48 19.90
CA LYS A 204 4.51 9.77 18.80
C LYS A 204 5.47 9.16 17.78
N THR A 205 6.40 9.97 17.29
CA THR A 205 7.42 9.54 16.33
C THR A 205 8.28 8.41 16.92
N THR A 206 8.69 8.54 18.18
CA THR A 206 9.46 7.53 18.89
C THR A 206 8.68 6.22 19.04
N LEU A 207 7.38 6.29 19.33
CA LEU A 207 6.53 5.10 19.40
C LEU A 207 6.43 4.42 18.03
N LEU A 208 6.14 5.17 16.96
CA LEU A 208 6.05 4.60 15.62
C LEU A 208 7.36 3.97 15.14
N LEU A 209 8.50 4.60 15.45
CA LEU A 209 9.83 4.07 15.14
C LEU A 209 10.15 2.81 15.95
N ALA A 210 9.79 2.78 17.24
CA ALA A 210 9.95 1.61 18.09
C ALA A 210 9.12 0.42 17.57
N LEU A 211 7.85 0.65 17.22
CA LEU A 211 6.98 -0.37 16.65
C LEU A 211 7.53 -0.87 15.31
N ALA A 212 8.02 0.01 14.44
CA ALA A 212 8.58 -0.37 13.13
C ALA A 212 9.97 -1.03 13.20
N GLY A 213 10.56 -1.21 14.40
CA GLY A 213 11.91 -1.75 14.55
C GLY A 213 13.00 -0.83 13.96
N LYS A 214 12.75 0.48 13.92
CA LYS A 214 13.66 1.52 13.39
C LYS A 214 14.04 2.56 14.46
N LEU A 215 13.98 2.18 15.73
CA LEU A 215 14.40 3.06 16.81
C LEU A 215 15.91 3.34 16.72
N ASP A 216 16.30 4.57 17.02
CA ASP A 216 17.71 4.97 17.04
C ASP A 216 18.49 4.11 18.06
N PRO A 217 19.59 3.44 17.65
CA PRO A 217 20.39 2.59 18.53
C PRO A 217 21.00 3.32 19.74
N SER A 218 21.11 4.64 19.71
CA SER A 218 21.59 5.44 20.84
C SER A 218 20.56 5.56 21.97
N LEU A 219 19.30 5.23 21.70
CA LEU A 219 18.23 5.24 22.69
C LEU A 219 18.19 3.91 23.46
N ARG A 220 17.99 4.00 24.78
CA ARG A 220 17.74 2.83 25.62
C ARG A 220 16.27 2.44 25.49
N CYS A 221 16.02 1.23 25.03
CA CYS A 221 14.69 0.65 24.91
C CYS A 221 14.55 -0.52 25.88
N ASN A 222 13.54 -0.46 26.75
CA ASN A 222 13.13 -1.54 27.64
C ASN A 222 11.68 -1.94 27.32
N GLY A 223 11.30 -3.16 27.68
CA GLY A 223 9.99 -3.74 27.33
C GLY A 223 10.08 -4.60 26.08
N GLU A 224 8.92 -5.02 25.56
CA GLU A 224 8.85 -5.94 24.43
C GLU A 224 7.93 -5.39 23.33
N VAL A 225 8.33 -5.61 22.08
CA VAL A 225 7.49 -5.44 20.90
C VAL A 225 7.48 -6.77 20.17
N ALA A 226 6.28 -7.27 19.86
CA ALA A 226 6.08 -8.54 19.21
C ALA A 226 5.15 -8.40 17.99
N TYR A 227 5.52 -9.09 16.91
CA TYR A 227 4.75 -9.22 15.68
C TYR A 227 4.16 -10.63 15.64
N ASN A 228 2.83 -10.75 15.68
CA ASN A 228 2.12 -12.04 15.74
C ASN A 228 2.66 -12.98 16.84
N GLY A 229 3.04 -12.43 17.99
CA GLY A 229 3.61 -13.17 19.12
C GLY A 229 5.11 -13.46 19.01
N TYR A 230 5.78 -13.07 17.93
CA TYR A 230 7.23 -13.19 17.78
C TYR A 230 7.93 -11.88 18.14
N PRO A 231 8.93 -11.90 19.03
CA PRO A 231 9.70 -10.71 19.39
C PRO A 231 10.54 -10.19 18.21
N LEU A 232 10.94 -8.92 18.25
CA LEU A 232 11.67 -8.23 17.17
C LEU A 232 13.01 -8.90 16.78
N ASP A 233 13.63 -9.68 17.65
CA ASP A 233 14.86 -10.44 17.37
C ASP A 233 14.61 -11.69 16.52
N LYS A 234 13.39 -12.23 16.56
CA LYS A 234 12.97 -13.43 15.80
C LYS A 234 12.13 -13.09 14.58
N PHE A 235 11.76 -11.83 14.42
CA PHE A 235 10.96 -11.32 13.31
C PHE A 235 11.78 -10.30 12.51
N VAL A 236 11.45 -10.08 11.24
CA VAL A 236 12.09 -9.04 10.41
C VAL A 236 11.05 -7.97 10.09
N PRO A 237 10.85 -6.96 10.97
CA PRO A 237 9.84 -5.92 10.80
C PRO A 237 9.91 -5.24 9.44
N GLN A 238 11.10 -5.05 8.88
CA GLN A 238 11.33 -4.33 7.63
C GLN A 238 10.68 -5.01 6.41
N LYS A 239 10.35 -6.31 6.50
CA LYS A 239 9.61 -7.04 5.45
C LYS A 239 8.10 -6.85 5.54
N THR A 240 7.59 -6.31 6.63
CA THR A 240 6.15 -6.35 6.96
C THR A 240 5.60 -5.00 7.39
N ALA A 241 6.43 -4.14 7.98
CA ALA A 241 6.11 -2.80 8.40
C ALA A 241 7.05 -1.79 7.72
N ALA A 242 6.45 -0.73 7.21
CA ALA A 242 7.16 0.42 6.68
C ALA A 242 6.84 1.64 7.54
N TYR A 243 7.87 2.35 7.97
CA TYR A 243 7.75 3.68 8.57
C TYR A 243 7.90 4.73 7.47
N ILE A 244 6.90 5.60 7.34
CA ILE A 244 6.92 6.76 6.45
C ILE A 244 7.21 7.99 7.31
N SER A 245 8.32 8.67 7.02
CA SER A 245 8.75 9.87 7.74
C SER A 245 7.88 11.07 7.41
N GLN A 246 7.99 12.13 8.23
CA GLN A 246 7.33 13.41 7.97
C GLN A 246 7.87 14.11 6.71
N THR A 247 9.14 13.87 6.40
CA THR A 247 9.82 14.41 5.23
C THR A 247 10.09 13.28 4.25
N ASP A 248 9.77 13.51 2.99
CA ASP A 248 10.12 12.60 1.91
C ASP A 248 11.50 12.93 1.37
N VAL A 249 12.30 11.88 1.11
CA VAL A 249 13.63 12.00 0.52
C VAL A 249 13.60 11.33 -0.84
N HIS A 250 13.72 12.13 -1.90
CA HIS A 250 13.71 11.67 -3.28
C HIS A 250 14.91 12.23 -4.05
N VAL A 251 15.31 11.50 -5.09
CA VAL A 251 16.34 11.94 -6.03
C VAL A 251 15.71 12.97 -6.98
N GLY A 252 16.09 14.24 -6.84
CA GLY A 252 15.47 15.35 -7.59
C GLY A 252 15.68 15.34 -9.11
N VAL A 253 16.56 14.47 -9.63
CA VAL A 253 16.78 14.31 -11.07
C VAL A 253 15.92 13.21 -11.70
N MET A 254 15.21 12.41 -10.90
CA MET A 254 14.39 11.31 -11.39
C MET A 254 12.93 11.74 -11.52
N THR A 255 12.29 11.27 -12.59
CA THR A 255 10.83 11.35 -12.72
C THR A 255 10.14 10.40 -11.73
N VAL A 256 8.83 10.59 -11.51
CA VAL A 256 8.01 9.70 -10.67
C VAL A 256 8.08 8.26 -11.18
N LYS A 257 7.98 8.06 -12.51
CA LYS A 257 8.05 6.74 -13.13
C LYS A 257 9.39 6.06 -12.84
N GLU A 258 10.50 6.75 -13.06
CA GLU A 258 11.84 6.21 -12.79
C GLU A 258 12.04 5.87 -11.32
N THR A 259 11.50 6.71 -10.42
CA THR A 259 11.56 6.48 -8.97
C THR A 259 10.82 5.22 -8.56
N LEU A 260 9.61 5.02 -9.08
CA LEU A 260 8.80 3.81 -8.82
C LEU A 260 9.44 2.56 -9.45
N GLU A 261 9.96 2.65 -10.67
CA GLU A 261 10.67 1.54 -11.31
C GLU A 261 11.94 1.15 -10.55
N PHE A 262 12.72 2.12 -10.09
CA PHE A 262 13.90 1.88 -9.25
C PHE A 262 13.51 1.20 -7.92
N SER A 263 12.49 1.73 -7.23
CA SER A 263 11.96 1.14 -5.99
C SER A 263 11.51 -0.30 -6.20
N ALA A 264 10.76 -0.58 -7.28
CA ALA A 264 10.29 -1.92 -7.62
C ALA A 264 11.44 -2.92 -7.87
N ARG A 265 12.54 -2.46 -8.49
CA ARG A 265 13.74 -3.29 -8.70
C ARG A 265 14.48 -3.58 -7.39
N CYS A 266 14.54 -2.61 -6.47
CA CYS A 266 15.23 -2.78 -5.18
C CYS A 266 14.44 -3.62 -4.17
N GLN A 267 13.13 -3.38 -4.05
CA GLN A 267 12.27 -4.08 -3.09
C GLN A 267 11.91 -5.50 -3.54
N GLY A 268 11.95 -5.73 -4.86
CA GLY A 268 11.47 -6.96 -5.46
C GLY A 268 9.94 -7.08 -5.39
N VAL A 269 9.41 -8.00 -6.16
CA VAL A 269 7.96 -8.24 -6.32
C VAL A 269 7.53 -9.65 -5.89
N GLY A 270 8.48 -10.45 -5.38
CA GLY A 270 8.38 -11.91 -5.26
C GLY A 270 7.08 -12.42 -4.65
N THR A 271 6.82 -12.07 -3.38
CA THR A 271 5.66 -12.62 -2.64
C THR A 271 4.31 -12.24 -3.25
N LYS A 272 4.23 -11.13 -3.99
CA LYS A 272 2.99 -10.69 -4.65
C LYS A 272 2.71 -11.50 -5.92
N TYR A 273 3.75 -11.84 -6.69
CA TYR A 273 3.59 -12.70 -7.86
C TYR A 273 3.21 -14.13 -7.46
N ASP A 274 3.78 -14.64 -6.36
CA ASP A 274 3.44 -15.96 -5.83
C ASP A 274 1.95 -16.03 -5.42
N LEU A 275 1.44 -15.00 -4.73
CA LEU A 275 0.03 -14.90 -4.36
C LEU A 275 -0.89 -14.92 -5.59
N LEU A 276 -0.60 -14.10 -6.59
CA LEU A 276 -1.39 -14.04 -7.82
C LEU A 276 -1.33 -15.35 -8.62
N THR A 277 -0.17 -16.01 -8.61
CA THR A 277 0.03 -17.31 -9.28
C THR A 277 -0.77 -18.40 -8.59
N GLU A 278 -0.77 -18.42 -7.25
CA GLU A 278 -1.57 -19.32 -6.44
C GLU A 278 -3.07 -19.06 -6.58
N LEU A 279 -3.48 -17.79 -6.64
CA LEU A 279 -4.86 -17.39 -6.97
C LEU A 279 -5.29 -18.00 -8.30
N ALA A 280 -4.53 -17.75 -9.36
CA ALA A 280 -4.85 -18.26 -10.69
C ALA A 280 -4.88 -19.80 -10.73
N ARG A 281 -4.00 -20.47 -9.97
CA ARG A 281 -4.00 -21.94 -9.86
C ARG A 281 -5.30 -22.44 -9.23
N ARG A 282 -5.73 -21.87 -8.11
CA ARG A 282 -6.97 -22.29 -7.42
C ARG A 282 -8.23 -21.93 -8.17
N GLU A 283 -8.26 -20.78 -8.86
CA GLU A 283 -9.36 -20.41 -9.76
C GLU A 283 -9.58 -21.50 -10.81
N LYS A 284 -8.49 -22.03 -11.40
CA LYS A 284 -8.56 -23.13 -12.36
C LYS A 284 -9.07 -24.43 -11.75
N GLU A 285 -8.60 -24.79 -10.55
CA GLU A 285 -9.02 -26.02 -9.86
C GLU A 285 -10.49 -26.01 -9.44
N ALA A 286 -11.01 -24.82 -9.13
CA ALA A 286 -12.40 -24.60 -8.74
C ALA A 286 -13.33 -24.28 -9.92
N ASP A 287 -12.80 -24.26 -11.16
CA ASP A 287 -13.52 -23.81 -12.37
C ASP A 287 -14.17 -22.42 -12.22
N ILE A 288 -13.51 -21.55 -11.45
CA ILE A 288 -13.95 -20.17 -11.20
C ILE A 288 -13.29 -19.26 -12.22
N ARG A 289 -14.10 -18.58 -13.02
CA ARG A 289 -13.62 -17.52 -13.92
C ARG A 289 -13.45 -16.21 -13.14
N PRO A 290 -12.35 -15.47 -13.35
CA PRO A 290 -12.16 -14.16 -12.74
C PRO A 290 -13.15 -13.13 -13.29
N GLU A 291 -13.73 -12.32 -12.41
CA GLU A 291 -14.69 -11.23 -12.74
C GLU A 291 -14.08 -9.83 -12.93
#